data_AF-A0A1Y4S542-F1
#
_entry.id   AF-A0A1Y4S542-F1
#
_cell.length_a   1.000
_cell.length_b   1.000
_cell.length_c   1.000
_cell.angle_alpha   90.00
_cell.angle_beta   90.00
_cell.angle_gamma   90.00
#
_symmetry.space_group_name_H-M   'P 1'
#
loop_
_entity.id
_entity.type
_entity.pdbx_description
1 polymer ?
#
loop_
_entity_poly.entity_id
_entity_poly.type
_entity_poly.pdbx_seq_one_letter_code
_entity_poly.pdbx_strand_id
1 'polypeptide(L)'
;MTIPDYCAAVCRFVRFSPDHAAITAELTAHLEDAVEARESRGVPHAQVVVQAVDAMGAPAEVGKALDALHSPLLGWVQIWVRRVLVLCAVLMLLPTLTGLWTLSKTFVPQEHPAQWQSTQTGEALPGLPIRNAAKHSGYTLSLWDGVRDGDTVALLVRLEHFSPWLRSPSEWAFQSLTVTDNVGSTYINWATAQEAHLEEFQVYASSNGRYDTFFSTYFTLTVYNVPPEADILTFTLAQSGEPFSFSLPLNGGDGHA
;
A
#
# COMPACT_ATOMS: atom_id res chain seq x y z
N MET A 1 -6.72 35.02 53.72
CA MET A 1 -6.54 33.85 52.83
C MET A 1 -6.56 34.36 51.40
N THR A 2 -5.65 33.93 50.51
CA THR A 2 -5.68 34.36 49.10
C THR A 2 -6.63 33.48 48.27
N ILE A 3 -6.99 33.91 47.05
CA ILE A 3 -7.85 33.13 46.14
C ILE A 3 -7.23 31.75 45.81
N PRO A 4 -5.93 31.64 45.45
CA PRO A 4 -5.30 30.34 45.23
C PRO A 4 -5.31 29.44 46.47
N ASP A 5 -5.06 30.01 47.66
CA ASP A 5 -5.11 29.25 48.92
C ASP A 5 -6.51 28.69 49.16
N TYR A 6 -7.55 29.49 48.87
CA TYR A 6 -8.95 29.07 49.01
C TYR A 6 -9.31 27.95 48.06
N CYS A 7 -8.99 28.09 46.77
CA CYS A 7 -9.26 27.06 45.76
C CYS A 7 -8.53 25.74 46.08
N ALA A 8 -7.27 25.82 46.53
CA ALA A 8 -6.52 24.65 46.97
C ALA A 8 -7.16 23.99 48.21
N ALA A 9 -7.63 24.79 49.18
CA ALA A 9 -8.33 24.27 50.35
C ALA A 9 -9.65 23.58 49.99
N VAL A 10 -10.42 24.12 49.04
CA VAL A 10 -11.65 23.51 48.51
C VAL A 10 -11.35 22.19 47.81
N CYS A 11 -10.37 22.15 46.91
CA CYS A 11 -10.03 20.95 46.14
C CYS A 11 -9.56 19.78 47.02
N ARG A 12 -9.03 20.02 48.23
CA ARG A 12 -8.66 18.96 49.19
C ARG A 12 -9.85 18.11 49.65
N PHE A 13 -11.07 18.61 49.53
CA PHE A 13 -12.28 17.87 49.86
C PHE A 13 -12.94 17.19 48.64
N VAL A 14 -12.44 17.43 47.43
CA VAL A 14 -12.91 16.82 46.18
C VAL A 14 -12.04 15.62 45.84
N ARG A 15 -12.61 14.42 45.83
CA ARG A 15 -11.87 13.16 45.61
C ARG A 15 -11.46 12.95 44.16
N PHE A 16 -12.25 13.48 43.22
CA PHE A 16 -11.98 13.32 41.79
C PHE A 16 -10.98 14.39 41.31
N SER A 17 -9.69 14.08 41.41
CA SER A 17 -8.60 14.99 41.05
C SER A 17 -8.56 15.44 39.58
N PRO A 18 -9.04 14.69 38.56
CA PRO A 18 -9.04 15.17 37.19
C PRO A 18 -9.81 16.49 36.97
N ASP A 19 -10.81 16.78 37.81
CA ASP A 19 -11.61 18.00 37.71
C ASP A 19 -11.07 19.16 38.56
N HIS A 20 -10.02 18.95 39.37
CA HIS A 20 -9.44 20.00 40.23
C HIS A 20 -9.03 21.24 39.44
N ALA A 21 -8.49 21.06 38.24
CA ALA A 21 -8.09 22.18 37.37
C ALA A 21 -9.31 22.99 36.92
N ALA A 22 -10.40 22.32 36.52
CA ALA A 22 -11.64 22.98 36.10
C ALA A 22 -12.33 23.69 37.27
N ILE A 23 -12.42 23.01 38.42
CA ILE A 23 -12.99 23.57 39.66
C ILE A 23 -12.20 24.80 40.12
N THR A 24 -10.86 24.73 40.10
CA THR A 24 -10.00 25.86 40.46
C THR A 24 -10.22 27.04 39.52
N ALA A 25 -10.30 26.80 38.22
CA ALA A 25 -10.55 27.85 37.23
C ALA A 25 -11.92 28.53 37.44
N GLU A 26 -12.98 27.76 37.67
CA GLU A 26 -14.32 28.30 37.91
C GLU A 26 -14.39 29.12 39.20
N LEU A 27 -13.85 28.58 40.31
CA LEU A 27 -13.82 29.28 41.60
C LEU A 27 -12.98 30.56 41.54
N THR A 28 -11.87 30.53 40.79
CA THR A 28 -10.99 31.68 40.63
C THR A 28 -11.70 32.78 39.85
N ALA A 29 -12.30 32.45 38.71
CA ALA A 29 -13.08 33.41 37.92
C ALA A 29 -14.24 34.01 38.74
N HIS A 30 -14.97 33.19 39.50
CA HIS A 30 -16.08 33.67 40.32
C HIS A 30 -15.62 34.61 41.45
N LEU A 31 -14.48 34.33 42.06
CA LEU A 31 -13.88 35.18 43.09
C LEU A 31 -13.31 36.48 42.50
N GLU A 32 -12.71 36.43 41.32
CA GLU A 32 -12.19 37.60 40.59
C GLU A 32 -13.32 38.55 40.19
N ASP A 33 -14.41 38.03 39.61
CA ASP A 33 -15.62 38.82 39.30
C ASP A 33 -16.17 39.50 40.58
N ALA A 34 -16.18 38.76 41.69
CA ALA A 34 -16.67 39.26 42.97
C ALA A 34 -15.73 40.32 43.59
N VAL A 35 -14.42 40.26 43.29
CA VAL A 35 -13.43 41.27 43.66
C VAL A 35 -13.67 42.53 42.84
N GLU A 36 -13.72 42.44 41.52
CA GLU A 36 -13.91 43.57 40.61
C GLU A 36 -15.21 44.36 40.93
N ALA A 37 -16.30 43.64 41.20
CA ALA A 37 -17.58 44.24 41.58
C ALA A 37 -17.54 45.04 42.90
N ARG A 38 -16.59 44.75 43.79
CA ARG A 38 -16.39 45.47 45.06
C ARG A 38 -15.34 46.58 44.94
N GLU A 39 -14.29 46.38 44.14
CA GLU A 39 -13.28 47.41 43.87
C GLU A 39 -13.89 48.64 43.19
N SER A 40 -14.83 48.43 42.27
CA SER A 40 -15.57 49.51 41.62
C SER A 40 -16.37 50.40 42.61
N ARG A 41 -16.53 49.97 43.87
CA ARG A 41 -17.15 50.73 44.96
C ARG A 41 -16.13 51.44 45.86
N GLY A 42 -14.85 51.44 45.50
CA GLY A 42 -13.79 52.20 46.18
C GLY A 42 -13.15 51.51 47.38
N VAL A 43 -13.36 50.20 47.57
CA VAL A 43 -12.71 49.43 48.65
C VAL A 43 -11.31 48.96 48.20
N PRO A 44 -10.27 49.03 49.05
CA PRO A 44 -8.93 48.58 48.68
C PRO A 44 -8.86 47.09 48.28
N HIS A 45 -8.08 46.77 47.23
CA HIS A 45 -7.92 45.42 46.66
C HIS A 45 -7.73 44.31 47.71
N ALA A 46 -6.78 44.51 48.63
CA ALA A 46 -6.48 43.51 49.65
C ALA A 46 -7.68 43.22 50.59
N GLN A 47 -8.54 44.21 50.85
CA GLN A 47 -9.74 44.03 51.67
C GLN A 47 -10.87 43.35 50.89
N VAL A 48 -11.07 43.68 49.61
CA VAL A 48 -12.11 43.05 48.80
C VAL A 48 -11.83 41.58 48.51
N VAL A 49 -10.56 41.18 48.36
CA VAL A 49 -10.16 39.77 48.17
C VAL A 49 -10.55 38.96 49.41
N VAL A 50 -10.25 39.47 50.61
CA VAL A 50 -10.62 38.81 51.87
C VAL A 50 -12.15 38.74 51.99
N GLN A 51 -12.85 39.83 51.72
CA GLN A 51 -14.32 39.86 51.77
C GLN A 51 -14.98 38.93 50.74
N ALA A 52 -14.39 38.79 49.54
CA ALA A 52 -14.89 37.91 48.49
C ALA A 52 -14.73 36.44 48.89
N VAL A 53 -13.59 36.07 49.45
CA VAL A 53 -13.32 34.73 49.97
C VAL A 53 -14.21 34.43 51.19
N ASP A 54 -14.34 35.35 52.13
CA ASP A 54 -15.19 35.16 53.32
C ASP A 54 -16.66 34.99 52.94
N ALA A 55 -17.12 35.66 51.88
CA ALA A 55 -18.48 35.53 51.37
C ALA A 55 -18.77 34.16 50.72
N MET A 56 -17.74 33.43 50.25
CA MET A 56 -17.90 32.07 49.72
C MET A 56 -18.17 31.04 50.84
N GLY A 57 -17.89 31.38 52.09
CA GLY A 57 -18.04 30.49 53.23
C GLY A 57 -16.90 29.48 53.37
N ALA A 58 -17.08 28.50 54.25
CA ALA A 58 -16.00 27.60 54.64
C ALA A 58 -15.58 26.69 53.46
N PRO A 59 -14.28 26.58 53.14
CA PRO A 59 -13.80 25.78 52.00
C PRO A 59 -14.15 24.30 52.12
N ALA A 60 -14.31 23.79 53.35
CA ALA A 60 -14.75 22.43 53.62
C ALA A 60 -16.20 22.15 53.22
N GLU A 61 -17.10 23.14 53.32
CA GLU A 61 -18.50 22.99 52.95
C GLU A 61 -18.64 23.04 51.42
N VAL A 62 -18.02 24.04 50.80
CA VAL A 62 -17.96 24.18 49.33
C VAL A 62 -17.32 22.95 48.69
N GLY A 63 -16.20 22.47 49.23
CA GLY A 63 -15.51 21.30 48.70
C GLY A 63 -16.29 20.00 48.83
N LYS A 64 -17.06 19.79 49.91
CA LYS A 64 -17.95 18.63 50.05
C LYS A 64 -19.15 18.69 49.09
N ALA A 65 -19.70 19.89 48.87
CA ALA A 65 -20.77 20.08 47.89
C ALA A 65 -20.28 19.78 46.46
N LEU A 66 -19.06 20.25 46.12
CA LEU A 66 -18.41 19.92 44.85
C LEU A 66 -18.09 18.42 44.75
N ASP A 67 -17.61 17.76 45.80
CA ASP A 67 -17.35 16.31 45.79
C ASP A 67 -18.61 15.48 45.51
N ALA A 68 -19.77 15.93 46.01
CA ALA A 68 -21.05 15.27 45.74
C ALA A 68 -21.45 15.35 44.26
N LEU A 69 -21.10 16.44 43.58
CA LEU A 69 -21.33 16.62 42.14
C LEU A 69 -20.30 15.86 41.29
N HIS A 70 -19.07 15.72 41.79
CA HIS A 70 -17.94 15.12 41.07
C HIS A 70 -17.67 13.67 41.54
N SER A 71 -18.59 12.75 41.20
CA SER A 71 -18.45 11.33 41.56
C SER A 71 -17.17 10.71 40.97
N PRO A 72 -16.22 10.26 41.81
CA PRO A 72 -14.94 9.74 41.33
C PRO A 72 -15.10 8.45 40.52
N LEU A 73 -16.06 7.60 40.89
CA LEU A 73 -16.28 6.32 40.21
C LEU A 73 -16.75 6.53 38.76
N LEU A 74 -17.73 7.41 38.54
CA LEU A 74 -18.27 7.71 37.21
C LEU A 74 -17.21 8.39 36.33
N GLY A 75 -16.47 9.35 36.89
CA GLY A 75 -15.39 10.03 36.18
C GLY A 75 -14.28 9.08 35.72
N TRP A 76 -13.83 8.17 36.60
CA TRP A 76 -12.82 7.18 36.23
C TRP A 76 -13.33 6.18 35.18
N VAL A 77 -14.57 5.69 35.31
CA VAL A 77 -15.18 4.80 34.31
C VAL A 77 -15.24 5.48 32.95
N GLN A 78 -15.68 6.74 32.87
CA GLN A 78 -15.73 7.49 31.62
C GLN A 78 -14.34 7.63 30.98
N ILE A 79 -13.30 7.96 31.76
CA ILE A 79 -11.93 8.08 31.26
C ILE A 79 -11.44 6.75 30.68
N TRP A 80 -11.66 5.64 31.39
CA TRP A 80 -11.25 4.31 30.95
C TRP A 80 -12.01 3.85 29.72
N VAL A 81 -13.32 4.01 29.68
CA VAL A 81 -14.15 3.69 28.51
C VAL A 81 -13.66 4.46 27.28
N ARG A 82 -13.41 5.77 27.41
CA ARG A 82 -12.87 6.58 26.31
C ARG A 82 -11.52 6.05 25.83
N ARG A 83 -10.60 5.71 26.74
CA ARG A 83 -9.28 5.17 26.39
C ARG A 83 -9.38 3.82 25.67
N VAL A 84 -10.24 2.92 26.15
CA VAL A 84 -10.48 1.62 25.53
C VAL A 84 -11.07 1.78 24.14
N LEU A 85 -12.05 2.67 23.95
CA LEU A 85 -12.63 2.95 22.64
C LEU A 85 -11.60 3.47 21.63
N VAL A 86 -10.75 4.41 22.05
CA VAL A 86 -9.65 4.91 21.20
C VAL A 86 -8.68 3.79 20.85
N LEU A 87 -8.29 2.96 21.82
CA LEU A 87 -7.41 1.82 21.57
C LEU A 87 -8.04 0.83 20.59
N CYS A 88 -9.30 0.45 20.77
CA CYS A 88 -10.03 -0.42 19.85
C CYS A 88 -10.10 0.16 18.44
N ALA A 89 -10.37 1.47 18.30
CA ALA A 89 -10.38 2.13 17.00
C ALA A 89 -9.01 2.08 16.31
N VAL A 90 -7.92 2.36 17.05
CA VAL A 90 -6.55 2.26 16.51
C VAL A 90 -6.22 0.83 16.08
N LEU A 91 -6.55 -0.16 16.92
CA LEU A 91 -6.30 -1.58 16.61
C LEU A 91 -7.12 -2.08 15.41
N MET A 92 -8.32 -1.55 15.19
CA MET A 92 -9.12 -1.86 13.99
C MET A 92 -8.60 -1.17 12.73
N LEU A 93 -8.10 0.07 12.84
CA LEU A 93 -7.59 0.83 11.70
C LEU A 93 -6.19 0.37 11.25
N LEU A 94 -5.33 -0.07 12.17
CA LEU A 94 -3.97 -0.51 11.86
C LEU A 94 -3.89 -1.60 10.76
N PRO A 95 -4.68 -2.70 10.80
CA PRO A 95 -4.66 -3.71 9.75
C PRO A 95 -5.25 -3.22 8.41
N THR A 96 -6.11 -2.19 8.41
CA THR A 96 -6.62 -1.60 7.15
C THR A 96 -5.52 -0.86 6.39
N LEU A 97 -4.62 -0.20 7.10
CA LEU A 97 -3.47 0.49 6.51
C LEU A 97 -2.44 -0.50 5.96
N THR A 98 -2.17 -1.61 6.66
CA THR A 98 -1.29 -2.67 6.15
C THR A 98 -1.94 -3.47 5.03
N GLY A 99 -3.25 -3.67 5.08
CA GLY A 99 -4.05 -4.24 3.99
C GLY A 99 -3.95 -3.41 2.72
N LEU A 100 -4.06 -2.07 2.82
CA LEU A 100 -3.92 -1.16 1.70
C LEU A 100 -2.51 -1.21 1.07
N TRP A 101 -1.46 -1.35 1.89
CA TRP A 101 -0.09 -1.56 1.41
C TRP A 101 0.12 -2.93 0.73
N THR A 102 -0.60 -3.97 1.18
CA THR A 102 -0.56 -5.27 0.51
C THR A 102 -1.34 -5.22 -0.81
N LEU A 103 -2.49 -4.56 -0.84
CA LEU A 103 -3.30 -4.35 -2.04
C LEU A 103 -2.56 -3.51 -3.08
N SER A 104 -1.76 -2.53 -2.67
CA SER A 104 -0.99 -1.73 -3.62
C SER A 104 0.00 -2.57 -4.42
N LYS A 105 0.56 -3.64 -3.85
CA LYS A 105 1.41 -4.61 -4.58
C LYS A 105 0.65 -5.37 -5.67
N THR A 106 -0.67 -5.44 -5.56
CA THR A 106 -1.53 -6.07 -6.58
C THR A 106 -1.84 -5.13 -7.74
N PHE A 107 -1.57 -3.83 -7.61
CA PHE A 107 -1.79 -2.81 -8.64
C PHE A 107 -0.49 -2.22 -9.20
N VAL A 108 0.57 -2.18 -8.40
CA VAL A 108 1.88 -1.65 -8.79
C VAL A 108 2.75 -2.82 -9.26
N PRO A 109 3.20 -2.83 -10.52
CA PRO A 109 4.16 -3.82 -11.00
C PRO A 109 5.41 -3.76 -10.13
N GLN A 110 5.74 -4.83 -9.43
CA GLN A 110 6.98 -4.91 -8.65
C GLN A 110 8.16 -4.96 -9.63
N GLU A 111 9.40 -4.81 -9.13
CA GLU A 111 10.65 -4.89 -9.90
C GLU A 111 10.92 -6.31 -10.46
N HIS A 112 9.97 -6.84 -11.23
CA HIS A 112 9.95 -8.16 -11.82
C HIS A 112 11.09 -8.41 -12.81
N PRO A 113 11.55 -7.43 -13.63
CA PRO A 113 12.68 -7.65 -14.54
C PRO A 113 13.97 -8.03 -13.80
N ALA A 114 14.34 -7.30 -12.75
CA ALA A 114 15.59 -7.55 -12.02
C ALA A 114 15.59 -8.89 -11.27
N GLN A 115 14.44 -9.28 -10.70
CA GLN A 115 14.29 -10.58 -10.04
C GLN A 115 14.25 -11.75 -11.03
N TRP A 116 13.60 -11.58 -12.18
CA TRP A 116 13.62 -12.60 -13.22
C TRP A 116 15.03 -12.74 -13.78
N GLN A 117 15.69 -11.64 -14.12
CA GLN A 117 17.05 -11.61 -14.66
C GLN A 117 18.07 -12.28 -13.73
N SER A 118 17.92 -12.17 -12.41
CA SER A 118 18.80 -12.88 -11.46
C SER A 118 18.60 -14.40 -11.39
N THR A 119 17.49 -14.91 -11.92
CA THR A 119 17.24 -16.36 -12.05
C THR A 119 17.70 -16.94 -13.38
N GLN A 120 18.05 -16.07 -14.33
CA GLN A 120 18.51 -16.48 -15.65
C GLN A 120 20.04 -16.56 -15.70
N THR A 121 20.54 -17.42 -16.57
CA THR A 121 21.94 -17.48 -16.99
C THR A 121 22.05 -17.00 -18.44
N GLY A 122 23.23 -16.54 -18.85
CA GLY A 122 23.48 -16.09 -20.22
C GLY A 122 23.60 -14.56 -20.38
N GLU A 123 23.69 -14.14 -21.63
CA GLU A 123 23.89 -12.74 -22.02
C GLU A 123 22.55 -12.03 -22.27
N ALA A 124 22.44 -10.78 -21.84
CA ALA A 124 21.23 -9.99 -22.04
C ALA A 124 21.02 -9.67 -23.54
N LEU A 125 19.78 -9.82 -23.99
CA LEU A 125 19.40 -9.53 -25.37
C LEU A 125 19.29 -8.03 -25.62
N PRO A 126 19.77 -7.54 -26.77
CA PRO A 126 19.65 -6.14 -27.15
C PRO A 126 18.20 -5.77 -27.53
N GLY A 127 17.87 -4.49 -27.48
CA GLY A 127 16.60 -3.96 -28.00
C GLY A 127 15.37 -4.18 -27.10
N LEU A 128 15.55 -4.65 -25.87
CA LEU A 128 14.49 -4.79 -24.86
C LEU A 128 14.52 -3.62 -23.86
N PRO A 129 13.37 -3.17 -23.33
CA PRO A 129 12.02 -3.69 -23.53
C PRO A 129 11.36 -3.23 -24.85
N ILE A 130 10.60 -4.11 -25.50
CA ILE A 130 9.67 -3.77 -26.59
C ILE A 130 8.25 -3.65 -26.01
N ARG A 131 7.78 -2.42 -25.84
CA ARG A 131 6.45 -2.13 -25.28
C ARG A 131 5.37 -2.21 -26.34
N ASN A 132 4.20 -2.70 -25.96
CA ASN A 132 3.04 -2.84 -26.83
C ASN A 132 3.38 -3.58 -28.13
N ALA A 133 4.23 -4.60 -28.03
CA ALA A 133 4.64 -5.42 -29.15
C ALA A 133 3.40 -5.91 -29.90
N ALA A 134 2.46 -6.55 -29.21
CA ALA A 134 1.24 -7.09 -29.83
C ALA A 134 -0.03 -6.72 -29.08
N LYS A 135 -1.18 -6.83 -29.76
CA LYS A 135 -2.48 -6.96 -29.10
C LYS A 135 -3.16 -8.25 -29.54
N HIS A 136 -3.61 -9.06 -28.58
CA HIS A 136 -4.26 -10.35 -28.84
C HIS A 136 -5.38 -10.60 -27.83
N SER A 137 -6.60 -10.90 -28.29
CA SER A 137 -7.74 -11.32 -27.45
C SER A 137 -8.03 -10.40 -26.25
N GLY A 138 -7.81 -9.09 -26.40
CA GLY A 138 -7.99 -8.10 -25.33
C GLY A 138 -6.77 -7.89 -24.41
N TYR A 139 -5.68 -8.61 -24.64
CA TYR A 139 -4.39 -8.42 -23.99
C TYR A 139 -3.45 -7.57 -24.86
N THR A 140 -2.57 -6.81 -24.22
CA THR A 140 -1.45 -6.12 -24.85
C THR A 140 -0.14 -6.78 -24.40
N LEU A 141 0.58 -7.38 -25.33
CA LEU A 141 1.83 -8.07 -25.10
C LEU A 141 2.99 -7.09 -25.19
N SER A 142 3.89 -7.14 -24.22
CA SER A 142 5.16 -6.40 -24.21
C SER A 142 6.29 -7.34 -23.82
N LEU A 143 7.44 -7.21 -24.48
CA LEU A 143 8.66 -7.89 -24.07
C LEU A 143 9.43 -6.97 -23.15
N TRP A 144 9.75 -7.46 -21.96
CA TRP A 144 10.37 -6.64 -20.92
C TRP A 144 11.86 -6.86 -20.81
N ASP A 145 12.29 -8.11 -20.90
CA ASP A 145 13.68 -8.51 -20.73
C ASP A 145 13.92 -9.84 -21.45
N GLY A 146 15.18 -10.20 -21.63
CA GLY A 146 15.55 -11.39 -22.38
C GLY A 146 17.01 -11.73 -22.25
N VAL A 147 17.31 -13.03 -22.25
CA VAL A 147 18.67 -13.56 -22.20
C VAL A 147 18.85 -14.66 -23.24
N ARG A 148 20.09 -14.84 -23.66
CA ARG A 148 20.54 -15.99 -24.45
C ARG A 148 21.63 -16.73 -23.70
N ASP A 149 21.42 -18.01 -23.46
CA ASP A 149 22.39 -18.93 -22.88
C ASP A 149 22.66 -20.06 -23.87
N GLY A 150 23.71 -19.91 -24.67
CA GLY A 150 24.04 -20.84 -25.76
C GLY A 150 22.93 -20.94 -26.81
N ASP A 151 22.30 -22.10 -26.87
CA ASP A 151 21.19 -22.44 -27.79
C ASP A 151 19.80 -22.13 -27.21
N THR A 152 19.74 -21.59 -26.00
CA THR A 152 18.48 -21.33 -25.31
C THR A 152 18.25 -19.83 -25.20
N VAL A 153 17.07 -19.37 -25.62
CA VAL A 153 16.65 -17.97 -25.52
C VAL A 153 15.47 -17.88 -24.58
N ALA A 154 15.60 -17.13 -23.48
CA ALA A 154 14.53 -16.91 -22.52
C ALA A 154 14.10 -15.44 -22.56
N LEU A 155 12.79 -15.20 -22.60
CA LEU A 155 12.18 -13.87 -22.69
C LEU A 155 11.17 -13.67 -21.57
N LEU A 156 11.25 -12.51 -20.92
CA LEU A 156 10.24 -12.03 -20.00
C LEU A 156 9.15 -11.29 -20.77
N VAL A 157 7.98 -11.91 -20.88
CA VAL A 157 6.82 -11.36 -21.58
C VAL A 157 5.80 -10.88 -20.56
N ARG A 158 5.32 -9.64 -20.71
CA ARG A 158 4.21 -9.07 -19.93
C ARG A 158 2.96 -8.98 -20.80
N LEU A 159 1.87 -9.55 -20.33
CA LEU A 159 0.54 -9.40 -20.91
C LEU A 159 -0.28 -8.45 -20.04
N GLU A 160 -0.65 -7.30 -20.57
CA GLU A 160 -1.51 -6.32 -19.90
C GLU A 160 -2.97 -6.47 -20.35
N HIS A 161 -3.92 -6.43 -19.41
CA HIS A 161 -5.35 -6.40 -19.69
C HIS A 161 -6.05 -5.44 -18.74
N PHE A 162 -7.04 -4.69 -19.23
CA PHE A 162 -7.82 -3.77 -18.41
C PHE A 162 -9.16 -4.36 -17.93
N SER A 163 -9.54 -5.54 -18.44
CA SER A 163 -10.79 -6.18 -18.06
C SER A 163 -10.57 -7.00 -16.78
N PRO A 164 -11.32 -6.75 -15.70
CA PRO A 164 -11.29 -7.56 -14.48
C PRO A 164 -11.79 -9.00 -14.70
N TRP A 165 -12.46 -9.25 -15.82
CA TRP A 165 -13.05 -10.54 -16.18
C TRP A 165 -12.15 -11.37 -17.09
N LEU A 166 -11.18 -10.75 -17.77
CA LEU A 166 -10.09 -11.49 -18.39
C LEU A 166 -9.16 -11.90 -17.26
N ARG A 167 -9.23 -13.16 -16.83
CA ARG A 167 -8.26 -13.72 -15.89
C ARG A 167 -6.87 -13.76 -16.55
N SER A 168 -5.83 -14.03 -15.75
CA SER A 168 -4.50 -14.29 -16.30
C SER A 168 -4.66 -15.23 -17.51
N PRO A 169 -4.18 -14.82 -18.70
CA PRO A 169 -4.31 -15.66 -19.89
C PRO A 169 -3.67 -17.00 -19.53
N SER A 170 -4.39 -18.11 -19.67
CA SER A 170 -3.72 -19.40 -19.43
C SER A 170 -2.69 -19.62 -20.53
N GLU A 171 -1.88 -20.67 -20.40
CA GLU A 171 -0.91 -21.10 -21.43
C GLU A 171 -1.52 -21.17 -22.86
N TRP A 172 -2.85 -21.23 -22.98
CA TRP A 172 -3.58 -21.10 -24.25
C TRP A 172 -3.22 -19.85 -25.06
N ALA A 173 -2.85 -18.72 -24.44
CA ALA A 173 -2.53 -17.50 -25.18
C ALA A 173 -1.29 -17.66 -26.08
N PHE A 174 -0.48 -18.70 -25.83
CA PHE A 174 0.69 -19.04 -26.62
C PHE A 174 0.54 -20.36 -27.40
N GLN A 175 -0.66 -20.95 -27.45
CA GLN A 175 -0.91 -22.15 -28.27
C GLN A 175 -0.76 -21.87 -29.77
N SER A 176 -1.10 -20.66 -30.22
CA SER A 176 -0.95 -20.24 -31.61
C SER A 176 0.36 -19.49 -31.89
N LEU A 177 1.31 -19.51 -30.95
CA LEU A 177 2.62 -18.90 -31.13
C LEU A 177 3.50 -19.82 -31.97
N THR A 178 4.03 -19.27 -33.06
CA THR A 178 5.08 -19.88 -33.87
C THR A 178 6.26 -18.93 -33.92
N VAL A 179 7.46 -19.44 -33.70
CA VAL A 179 8.69 -18.66 -33.83
C VAL A 179 9.45 -19.15 -35.04
N THR A 180 10.05 -18.25 -35.80
CA THR A 180 10.92 -18.60 -36.93
C THR A 180 12.21 -17.81 -36.82
N ASP A 181 13.34 -18.42 -37.14
CA ASP A 181 14.61 -17.69 -37.23
C ASP A 181 14.96 -17.27 -38.67
N ASN A 182 16.04 -16.51 -38.83
CA ASN A 182 16.57 -16.10 -40.13
C ASN A 182 17.31 -17.22 -40.88
N VAL A 183 17.55 -18.38 -40.26
CA VAL A 183 18.24 -19.54 -40.83
C VAL A 183 17.22 -20.52 -41.45
N GLY A 184 15.94 -20.38 -41.12
CA GLY A 184 14.82 -21.16 -41.65
C GLY A 184 14.24 -22.17 -40.66
N SER A 185 14.73 -22.22 -39.42
CA SER A 185 14.17 -23.08 -38.38
C SER A 185 12.85 -22.51 -37.87
N THR A 186 11.91 -23.39 -37.56
CA THR A 186 10.59 -23.04 -37.03
C THR A 186 10.38 -23.74 -35.70
N TYR A 187 10.04 -22.97 -34.67
CA TYR A 187 9.81 -23.42 -33.31
C TYR A 187 8.31 -23.37 -33.04
N ILE A 188 7.75 -24.51 -32.66
CA ILE A 188 6.32 -24.66 -32.36
C ILE A 188 6.12 -24.88 -30.87
N ASN A 189 4.91 -24.62 -30.39
CA ASN A 189 4.56 -24.81 -28.98
C ASN A 189 4.88 -26.24 -28.52
N TRP A 190 5.50 -26.40 -27.34
CA TRP A 190 5.83 -27.71 -26.74
C TRP A 190 4.68 -28.73 -26.82
N ALA A 191 3.44 -28.33 -26.51
CA ALA A 191 2.31 -29.26 -26.55
C ALA A 191 2.08 -29.82 -27.96
N THR A 192 2.20 -28.97 -28.99
CA THR A 192 2.10 -29.37 -30.39
C THR A 192 3.31 -30.19 -30.86
N ALA A 193 4.51 -29.81 -30.42
CA ALA A 193 5.74 -30.56 -30.69
C ALA A 193 5.67 -31.99 -30.13
N GLN A 194 5.17 -32.13 -28.91
CA GLN A 194 5.01 -33.41 -28.22
C GLN A 194 4.01 -34.32 -28.95
N GLU A 195 2.87 -33.78 -29.40
CA GLU A 195 1.88 -34.54 -30.18
C GLU A 195 2.43 -34.96 -31.56
N ALA A 196 3.27 -34.13 -32.17
CA ALA A 196 3.84 -34.39 -33.49
C ALA A 196 5.15 -35.22 -33.46
N HIS A 197 5.69 -35.54 -32.27
CA HIS A 197 7.02 -36.13 -32.09
C HIS A 197 8.16 -35.30 -32.72
N LEU A 198 8.04 -33.97 -32.67
CA LEU A 198 8.99 -33.00 -33.22
C LEU A 198 9.66 -32.20 -32.09
N GLU A 199 10.44 -32.87 -31.24
CA GLU A 199 11.02 -32.30 -30.01
C GLU A 199 12.27 -31.42 -30.24
N GLU A 200 12.73 -31.30 -31.49
CA GLU A 200 14.02 -30.65 -31.80
C GLU A 200 13.96 -29.12 -31.81
N PHE A 201 12.84 -28.48 -32.16
CA PHE A 201 12.73 -27.02 -32.18
C PHE A 201 11.40 -26.57 -31.56
N GLN A 202 11.46 -26.13 -30.31
CA GLN A 202 10.26 -25.89 -29.51
C GLN A 202 10.32 -24.58 -28.74
N VAL A 203 9.13 -23.99 -28.57
CA VAL A 203 8.91 -22.83 -27.72
C VAL A 203 7.96 -23.21 -26.59
N TYR A 204 8.33 -22.82 -25.38
CA TYR A 204 7.57 -23.08 -24.16
C TYR A 204 7.28 -21.79 -23.42
N ALA A 205 6.02 -21.57 -23.05
CA ALA A 205 5.62 -20.44 -22.23
C ALA A 205 5.18 -20.95 -20.86
N SER A 206 5.78 -20.42 -19.79
CA SER A 206 5.33 -20.72 -18.43
C SER A 206 5.13 -19.46 -17.62
N SER A 207 4.00 -19.42 -16.90
CA SER A 207 3.79 -18.49 -15.80
C SER A 207 3.92 -19.24 -14.49
N ASN A 208 4.72 -18.74 -13.56
CA ASN A 208 4.69 -19.20 -12.17
C ASN A 208 3.73 -18.38 -11.30
N GLY A 209 3.00 -17.42 -11.88
CA GLY A 209 2.07 -16.51 -11.20
C GLY A 209 2.74 -15.56 -10.19
N ARG A 210 4.07 -15.64 -10.05
CA ARG A 210 4.83 -15.00 -8.98
C ARG A 210 4.93 -13.48 -9.16
N TYR A 211 4.67 -13.01 -10.38
CA TYR A 211 4.88 -11.64 -10.81
C TYR A 211 3.58 -10.98 -11.28
N ASP A 212 2.44 -11.64 -11.12
CA ASP A 212 1.17 -11.17 -11.65
C ASP A 212 0.59 -10.04 -10.80
N THR A 213 -0.02 -9.08 -11.48
CA THR A 213 -0.85 -8.01 -10.91
C THR A 213 -2.28 -8.16 -11.42
N PHE A 214 -3.22 -7.37 -10.90
CA PHE A 214 -4.63 -7.39 -11.33
C PHE A 214 -4.85 -7.16 -12.82
N PHE A 215 -3.91 -6.45 -13.46
CA PHE A 215 -4.02 -6.02 -14.86
C PHE A 215 -2.82 -6.46 -15.70
N SER A 216 -1.90 -7.25 -15.13
CA SER A 216 -0.80 -7.77 -15.91
C SER A 216 -0.27 -9.10 -15.41
N THR A 217 -0.04 -10.02 -16.34
CA THR A 217 0.54 -11.34 -16.07
C THR A 217 1.92 -11.41 -16.72
N TYR A 218 2.88 -12.05 -16.06
CA TYR A 218 4.22 -12.25 -16.61
C TYR A 218 4.46 -13.73 -16.95
N PHE A 219 5.04 -13.96 -18.12
CA PHE A 219 5.43 -15.26 -18.62
C PHE A 219 6.92 -15.28 -18.91
N THR A 220 7.55 -16.42 -18.66
CA THR A 220 8.84 -16.75 -19.24
C THR A 220 8.59 -17.57 -20.50
N LEU A 221 8.98 -17.02 -21.64
CA LEU A 221 8.94 -17.69 -22.93
C LEU A 221 10.36 -18.19 -23.25
N THR A 222 10.53 -19.50 -23.34
CA THR A 222 11.81 -20.14 -23.62
C THR A 222 11.77 -20.81 -24.99
N VAL A 223 12.71 -20.45 -25.86
CA VAL A 223 12.96 -21.07 -27.15
C VAL A 223 14.21 -21.92 -27.02
N TYR A 224 14.09 -23.21 -27.32
CA TYR A 224 15.18 -24.18 -27.21
C TYR A 224 15.80 -24.50 -28.58
N ASN A 225 17.06 -24.96 -28.56
CA ASN A 225 17.81 -25.42 -29.72
C ASN A 225 17.94 -24.35 -30.83
N VAL A 226 18.09 -23.09 -30.43
CA VAL A 226 18.32 -21.98 -31.34
C VAL A 226 19.73 -22.09 -31.94
N PRO A 227 19.88 -22.22 -33.27
CA PRO A 227 21.18 -22.33 -33.90
C PRO A 227 22.09 -21.14 -33.54
N PRO A 228 23.41 -21.36 -33.38
CA PRO A 228 24.35 -20.27 -33.10
C PRO A 228 24.39 -19.23 -34.24
N GLU A 229 24.07 -19.62 -35.47
CA GLU A 229 23.99 -18.73 -36.64
C GLU A 229 22.69 -17.89 -36.68
N ALA A 230 21.72 -18.17 -35.82
CA ALA A 230 20.51 -17.37 -35.74
C ALA A 230 20.80 -16.01 -35.10
N ASP A 231 20.45 -14.96 -35.85
CA ASP A 231 20.63 -13.56 -35.49
C ASP A 231 19.30 -12.89 -35.13
N ILE A 232 18.18 -13.38 -35.65
CA ILE A 232 16.85 -12.79 -35.46
C ILE A 232 15.84 -13.90 -35.21
N LEU A 233 15.04 -13.76 -34.15
CA LEU A 233 13.82 -14.54 -33.95
C LEU A 233 12.60 -13.71 -34.31
N THR A 234 11.75 -14.23 -35.17
CA THR A 234 10.46 -13.64 -35.51
C THR A 234 9.34 -14.45 -34.88
N PHE A 235 8.62 -13.82 -33.98
CA PHE A 235 7.51 -14.40 -33.25
C PHE A 235 6.22 -14.03 -33.95
N THR A 236 5.46 -15.04 -34.36
CA THR A 236 4.17 -14.89 -35.05
C THR A 236 3.08 -15.50 -34.20
N LEU A 237 2.07 -14.71 -33.85
CA LEU A 237 0.85 -15.22 -33.23
C LEU A 237 -0.24 -15.33 -34.30
N ALA A 238 -0.63 -16.56 -34.63
CA ALA A 238 -1.74 -16.78 -35.54
C ALA A 238 -3.06 -16.37 -34.87
N GLN A 239 -3.80 -15.48 -35.52
CA GLN A 239 -5.13 -15.02 -35.09
C GLN A 239 -6.23 -15.66 -35.95
N SER A 240 -7.47 -15.60 -35.46
CA SER A 240 -8.66 -15.57 -36.31
C SER A 240 -8.79 -14.18 -36.96
N GLY A 241 -7.80 -13.79 -37.77
CA GLY A 241 -7.66 -12.43 -38.32
C GLY A 241 -6.25 -12.15 -38.87
N GLU A 242 -5.80 -10.89 -38.86
CA GLU A 242 -4.43 -10.56 -39.29
C GLU A 242 -3.40 -11.15 -38.31
N PRO A 243 -2.46 -11.99 -38.79
CA PRO A 243 -1.39 -12.49 -37.96
C PRO A 243 -0.49 -11.33 -37.54
N PHE A 244 -0.09 -11.32 -36.27
CA PHE A 244 0.85 -10.33 -35.78
C PHE A 244 2.23 -10.96 -35.65
N SER A 245 3.25 -10.29 -36.19
CA SER A 245 4.65 -10.71 -36.13
C SER A 245 5.54 -9.62 -35.53
N PHE A 246 6.48 -10.00 -34.67
CA PHE A 246 7.55 -9.12 -34.22
C PHE A 246 8.90 -9.82 -34.29
N SER A 247 9.95 -9.07 -34.60
CA SER A 247 11.31 -9.59 -34.72
C SER A 247 12.17 -9.11 -33.56
N LEU A 248 12.96 -10.01 -33.00
CA LEU A 248 13.88 -9.77 -31.88
C LEU A 248 15.31 -10.11 -32.33
N PRO A 249 16.23 -9.14 -32.33
CA PRO A 249 17.64 -9.43 -32.58
C PRO A 249 18.25 -10.21 -31.40
N LEU A 250 18.98 -11.28 -31.72
CA LEU A 250 19.68 -12.11 -30.75
C LEU A 250 21.11 -11.63 -30.47
N ASN A 251 21.71 -10.95 -31.45
CA ASN A 251 23.05 -10.39 -31.37
C ASN A 251 22.95 -8.86 -31.49
N GLY A 252 23.86 -8.13 -30.83
CA GLY A 252 23.90 -6.66 -30.80
C GLY A 252 24.28 -5.99 -32.13
N GLY A 253 23.74 -6.46 -33.25
CA GLY A 253 23.91 -5.88 -34.58
C GLY A 253 22.87 -4.81 -34.84
N ASP A 254 23.36 -3.62 -35.21
CA ASP A 254 22.58 -2.42 -35.52
C ASP A 254 21.38 -2.72 -36.43
N GLY A 255 20.18 -2.45 -35.92
CA GLY A 255 18.96 -2.42 -36.73
C GLY A 255 19.09 -1.34 -37.79
N HIS A 256 19.31 -1.75 -39.04
CA HIS A 256 19.09 -0.86 -40.18
C HIS A 256 17.61 -0.86 -40.57
N ALA A 257 17.01 0.29 -40.28
CA ALA A 257 15.85 0.98 -40.86
C ALA A 257 15.03 0.27 -41.95
#